data_AF-A0A1N7PEJ7-F1
#
_entry.id   AF-A0A1N7PEJ7-F1
#
_cell.length_a   1.000
_cell.length_b   1.000
_cell.length_c   1.000
_cell.angle_alpha   90.00
_cell.angle_beta   90.00
_cell.angle_gamma   90.00
#
_symmetry.space_group_name_H-M   'P 1'
#
loop_
_entity.id
_entity.type
_entity.pdbx_description
1 polymer ?
#
loop_
_entity_poly.entity_id
_entity_poly.type
_entity_poly.pdbx_seq_one_letter_code
_entity_poly.pdbx_strand_id
1 'polypeptide(L)'
;MRRLSRHFLLADGLYAFILAWVAWADFRPHPWFVGMFLGLALFFRLGLGGTNLEEEYNPLLFAFWSSFRDPLANAYLALAQASGNPEPASLVRLGRLKRRGRALVGLYRLPPGESFASLREKERELASALGEEVQITQTAWPGCVEIARFPALPRTVSLRDVLPVIRQANEFSWCLGEGVQGPVLAPLRQYPHLLVAGATGGGKTNALKVIAETLKVQRPDATVVIADLKGGYDYKPLLDTVDEVIRDLPRLHAWMQTLVTTLSEREQEAWERGTTRFTPCVTLIDEFATVTSTANSKADKEAAEMAKAILAMVNTILQKGRSLGLHLVIATQRPDADTIPGTLRANMDALLTFHVTTQVQSGVVLGTGHDEAFELPPIPGRALVSLGGQLEQVQMYRWNK
;
A
#
# COMPACT_ATOMS: atom_id res chain seq x y z
N MET A 1 -31.00 -3.75 29.86
CA MET A 1 -31.67 -4.69 30.78
C MET A 1 -32.89 -5.44 30.19
N ARG A 2 -33.78 -4.84 29.36
CA ARG A 2 -34.98 -5.55 28.84
C ARG A 2 -34.77 -6.58 27.70
N ARG A 3 -33.57 -6.70 27.10
CA ARG A 3 -33.27 -7.71 26.05
C ARG A 3 -32.58 -8.98 26.55
N LEU A 4 -31.93 -8.95 27.72
CA LEU A 4 -31.30 -10.13 28.34
C LEU A 4 -32.34 -11.17 28.81
N SER A 5 -33.52 -10.72 29.26
CA SER A 5 -34.56 -11.61 29.77
C SER A 5 -35.18 -12.51 28.69
N ARG A 6 -35.25 -12.08 27.44
CA ARG A 6 -35.89 -12.86 26.36
C ARG A 6 -35.07 -14.05 25.86
N HIS A 7 -33.74 -14.02 25.96
CA HIS A 7 -32.88 -15.11 25.47
C HIS A 7 -32.72 -16.23 26.50
N PHE A 8 -32.63 -15.89 27.79
CA PHE A 8 -32.70 -16.86 28.88
C PHE A 8 -34.05 -17.59 28.90
N LEU A 9 -35.17 -16.86 28.72
CA LEU A 9 -36.51 -17.45 28.63
C LEU A 9 -36.71 -18.42 27.46
N LEU A 10 -36.00 -18.22 26.34
CA LEU A 10 -36.08 -19.11 25.18
C LEU A 10 -35.30 -20.42 25.39
N ALA A 11 -34.12 -20.35 26.02
CA ALA A 11 -33.32 -21.54 26.32
C ALA A 11 -33.96 -22.40 27.41
N ASP A 12 -34.46 -21.76 28.48
CA ASP A 12 -35.18 -22.45 29.55
C ASP A 12 -36.54 -22.99 29.05
N GLY A 13 -37.20 -22.27 28.14
CA GLY A 13 -38.42 -22.72 27.47
C GLY A 13 -38.20 -23.93 26.56
N LEU A 14 -37.09 -23.97 25.80
CA LEU A 14 -36.72 -25.12 24.97
C LEU A 14 -36.34 -26.34 25.84
N TYR A 15 -35.65 -26.11 26.96
CA TYR A 15 -35.28 -27.16 27.91
C TYR A 15 -36.52 -27.75 28.60
N ALA A 16 -37.46 -26.91 29.04
CA ALA A 16 -38.73 -27.35 29.59
C ALA A 16 -39.60 -28.08 28.55
N PHE A 17 -39.59 -27.63 27.29
CA PHE A 17 -40.30 -28.30 26.19
C PHE A 17 -39.73 -29.69 25.88
N ILE A 18 -38.40 -29.85 25.87
CA ILE A 18 -37.75 -31.14 25.66
C ILE A 18 -38.04 -32.09 26.82
N LEU A 19 -37.96 -31.62 28.07
CA LEU A 19 -38.29 -32.44 29.24
C LEU A 19 -39.78 -32.83 29.29
N ALA A 20 -40.68 -31.90 28.95
CA ALA A 20 -42.10 -32.17 28.86
C ALA A 20 -42.44 -33.14 27.72
N TRP A 21 -41.77 -33.04 26.58
CA TRP A 21 -41.94 -33.95 25.45
C TRP A 21 -41.41 -35.36 25.76
N VAL A 22 -40.27 -35.47 26.44
CA VAL A 22 -39.71 -36.75 26.91
C VAL A 22 -40.57 -37.39 28.00
N ALA A 23 -41.27 -36.59 28.82
CA ALA A 23 -42.21 -37.07 29.83
C ALA A 23 -43.59 -37.43 29.26
N TRP A 24 -44.01 -36.82 28.15
CA TRP A 24 -45.32 -37.02 27.52
C TRP A 24 -45.32 -38.12 26.44
N ALA A 25 -44.21 -38.26 25.70
CA ALA A 25 -44.05 -39.38 24.79
C ALA A 25 -43.60 -40.60 25.61
N ASP A 26 -44.39 -41.69 25.58
CA ASP A 26 -44.08 -43.03 26.16
C ASP A 26 -42.89 -43.71 25.42
N PHE A 27 -41.88 -42.92 25.07
CA PHE A 27 -40.70 -43.30 24.33
C PHE A 27 -39.56 -43.51 25.33
N ARG A 28 -38.88 -44.65 25.26
CA ARG A 28 -37.62 -44.87 25.99
C ARG A 28 -36.47 -44.40 25.08
N PRO A 29 -36.02 -43.12 25.14
CA PRO A 29 -34.96 -42.66 24.27
C PRO A 29 -33.68 -43.43 24.56
N HIS A 30 -32.98 -43.85 23.50
CA HIS A 30 -31.68 -44.51 23.61
C HIS A 30 -30.69 -43.57 24.35
N PRO A 31 -29.84 -44.06 25.27
CA PRO A 31 -28.98 -43.23 26.13
C PRO A 31 -28.11 -42.22 25.37
N TRP A 32 -27.71 -42.56 24.15
CA TRP A 32 -26.95 -41.69 23.26
C TRP A 32 -27.72 -40.44 22.82
N PHE A 33 -29.03 -40.55 22.61
CA PHE A 33 -29.88 -39.44 22.19
C PHE A 33 -30.05 -38.44 23.33
N VAL A 34 -30.23 -38.94 24.55
CA VAL A 34 -30.28 -38.14 25.79
C VAL A 34 -28.94 -37.47 26.04
N GLY A 35 -27.82 -38.20 25.86
CA GLY A 35 -26.47 -37.67 25.99
C GLY A 35 -26.14 -36.56 24.99
N MET A 36 -26.59 -36.67 23.73
CA MET A 36 -26.37 -35.65 22.70
C MET A 36 -27.09 -34.34 23.04
N PHE A 37 -28.34 -34.41 23.49
CA PHE A 37 -29.10 -33.21 23.86
C PHE A 37 -28.63 -32.59 25.17
N LEU A 38 -28.22 -33.39 26.16
CA LEU A 38 -27.54 -32.90 27.37
C LEU A 38 -26.21 -32.24 27.02
N GLY A 39 -25.43 -32.81 26.10
CA GLY A 39 -24.20 -32.21 25.58
C GLY A 39 -24.44 -30.88 24.88
N LEU A 40 -25.48 -30.78 24.03
CA LEU A 40 -25.86 -29.54 23.38
C LEU A 40 -26.38 -28.49 24.37
N ALA A 41 -27.15 -28.90 25.38
CA ALA A 41 -27.64 -28.00 26.43
C ALA A 41 -26.50 -27.50 27.31
N LEU A 42 -25.53 -28.36 27.64
CA LEU A 42 -24.29 -27.97 28.33
C LEU A 42 -23.46 -27.02 27.46
N PHE A 43 -23.40 -27.24 26.15
CA PHE A 43 -22.73 -26.38 25.17
C PHE A 43 -23.33 -24.96 25.13
N PHE A 44 -24.67 -24.83 25.20
CA PHE A 44 -25.33 -23.53 25.30
C PHE A 44 -25.21 -22.89 26.70
N ARG A 45 -25.31 -23.70 27.78
CA ARG A 45 -25.24 -23.22 29.17
C ARG A 45 -23.83 -22.80 29.60
N LEU A 46 -22.79 -23.38 29.00
CA LEU A 46 -21.38 -22.99 29.13
C LEU A 46 -20.97 -21.85 28.18
N GLY A 47 -21.93 -21.19 27.52
CA GLY A 47 -21.68 -19.91 26.83
C GLY A 47 -21.10 -19.99 25.43
N LEU A 48 -21.26 -21.09 24.70
CA LEU A 48 -20.74 -21.23 23.31
C LEU A 48 -21.72 -20.72 22.22
N GLY A 49 -22.75 -19.95 22.60
CA GLY A 49 -23.77 -19.46 21.68
C GLY A 49 -24.28 -18.06 22.02
N GLY A 50 -23.40 -17.08 22.21
CA GLY A 50 -23.85 -15.70 22.42
C GLY A 50 -22.71 -14.69 22.59
N THR A 51 -22.56 -13.82 21.61
CA THR A 51 -21.65 -12.68 21.64
C THR A 51 -22.13 -11.64 22.66
N ASN A 52 -21.45 -11.49 23.80
CA ASN A 52 -21.06 -10.20 24.37
C ASN A 52 -20.09 -10.34 25.54
N LEU A 53 -19.16 -9.40 25.58
CA LEU A 53 -18.01 -9.30 26.47
C LEU A 53 -18.45 -8.97 27.90
N GLU A 54 -18.02 -9.75 28.89
CA GLU A 54 -17.36 -9.25 30.12
C GLU A 54 -17.03 -10.33 31.17
N GLU A 55 -17.53 -11.56 31.07
CA GLU A 55 -17.22 -12.59 32.09
C GLU A 55 -16.60 -13.87 31.50
N GLU A 56 -15.42 -14.19 32.03
CA GLU A 56 -14.71 -15.47 32.03
C GLU A 56 -14.79 -16.34 30.77
N TYR A 57 -13.92 -16.04 29.81
CA TYR A 57 -13.48 -17.05 28.85
C TYR A 57 -12.65 -18.12 29.58
N ASN A 58 -12.98 -19.39 29.41
CA ASN A 58 -12.00 -20.46 29.62
C ASN A 58 -10.92 -20.33 28.52
N PRO A 59 -9.69 -19.89 28.85
CA PRO A 59 -8.66 -19.61 27.87
C PRO A 59 -8.27 -20.86 27.07
N LEU A 60 -8.47 -22.07 27.62
CA LEU A 60 -8.21 -23.33 26.94
C LEU A 60 -9.25 -23.62 25.85
N LEU A 61 -10.52 -23.28 26.06
CA LEU A 61 -11.58 -23.47 25.05
C LEU A 61 -11.47 -22.45 23.91
N PHE A 62 -11.11 -21.20 24.22
CA PHE A 62 -10.83 -20.20 23.18
C PHE A 62 -9.56 -20.57 22.41
N ALA A 63 -8.49 -20.98 23.10
CA ALA A 63 -7.28 -21.49 22.49
C ALA A 63 -7.60 -22.66 21.55
N PHE A 64 -8.32 -23.67 22.03
CA PHE A 64 -8.75 -24.84 21.26
C PHE A 64 -9.57 -24.46 20.02
N TRP A 65 -10.62 -23.65 20.17
CA TRP A 65 -11.43 -23.18 19.03
C TRP A 65 -10.65 -22.29 18.05
N SER A 66 -9.70 -21.49 18.56
CA SER A 66 -8.85 -20.64 17.72
C SER A 66 -7.82 -21.44 16.94
N SER A 67 -7.25 -22.51 17.52
CA SER A 67 -6.27 -23.37 16.86
C SER A 67 -6.87 -24.16 15.68
N PHE A 68 -8.17 -24.50 15.70
CA PHE A 68 -8.83 -25.15 14.56
C PHE A 68 -9.16 -24.21 13.39
N ARG A 69 -9.09 -22.89 13.58
CA ARG A 69 -9.52 -21.89 12.58
C ARG A 69 -8.51 -20.76 12.33
N ASP A 70 -7.33 -20.80 12.94
CA ASP A 70 -6.30 -19.79 12.73
C ASP A 70 -5.38 -20.21 11.58
N PRO A 71 -5.39 -19.50 10.43
CA PRO A 71 -4.51 -19.80 9.31
C PRO A 71 -3.03 -19.83 9.72
N LEU A 72 -2.61 -18.98 10.65
CA LEU A 72 -1.22 -18.90 11.10
C LEU A 72 -0.80 -20.15 11.88
N ALA A 73 -1.68 -20.64 12.76
CA ALA A 73 -1.43 -21.84 13.54
C ALA A 73 -1.32 -23.08 12.62
N ASN A 74 -2.18 -23.15 11.60
CA ASN A 74 -2.16 -24.20 10.59
C ASN A 74 -0.90 -24.13 9.70
N ALA A 75 -0.51 -22.93 9.25
CA ALA A 75 0.70 -22.73 8.46
C ALA A 75 1.96 -23.14 9.25
N TYR A 76 2.05 -22.75 10.53
CA TYR A 76 3.15 -23.15 11.40
C TYR A 76 3.21 -24.68 11.60
N LEU A 77 2.08 -25.34 11.85
CA LEU A 77 2.02 -26.79 11.98
C LEU A 77 2.47 -27.51 10.70
N ALA A 78 2.01 -27.04 9.54
CA ALA A 78 2.38 -27.62 8.25
C ALA A 78 3.89 -27.52 8.00
N LEU A 79 4.51 -26.37 8.31
CA LEU A 79 5.96 -26.20 8.22
C LEU A 79 6.71 -27.11 9.20
N ALA A 80 6.23 -27.21 10.44
CA ALA A 80 6.85 -28.05 11.45
C ALA A 80 6.79 -29.55 11.07
N GLN A 81 5.68 -30.02 10.50
CA GLN A 81 5.54 -31.37 9.97
C GLN A 81 6.48 -31.61 8.77
N ALA A 82 6.58 -30.65 7.85
CA ALA A 82 7.49 -30.73 6.71
C ALA A 82 8.96 -30.80 7.13
N SER A 83 9.32 -30.18 8.25
CA SER A 83 10.67 -30.23 8.84
C SER A 83 11.00 -31.53 9.59
N GLY A 84 10.10 -32.53 9.56
CA GLY A 84 10.33 -33.85 10.14
C GLY A 84 9.92 -33.99 11.62
N ASN A 85 9.18 -33.03 12.17
CA ASN A 85 8.58 -33.16 13.50
C ASN A 85 7.25 -33.94 13.40
N PRO A 86 7.14 -35.17 13.94
CA PRO A 86 5.97 -36.02 13.75
C PRO A 86 4.73 -35.54 14.56
N GLU A 87 4.93 -34.80 15.66
CA GLU A 87 3.86 -34.25 16.50
C GLU A 87 4.18 -32.81 16.96
N PRO A 88 4.12 -31.82 16.06
CA PRO A 88 4.43 -30.45 16.42
C PRO A 88 3.31 -29.82 17.26
N ALA A 89 3.67 -29.18 18.37
CA ALA A 89 2.76 -28.35 19.13
C ALA A 89 2.50 -27.03 18.37
N SER A 90 1.25 -26.57 18.33
CA SER A 90 0.85 -25.39 17.56
C SER A 90 1.09 -24.07 18.29
N LEU A 91 1.15 -22.98 17.54
CA LEU A 91 0.98 -21.63 18.08
C LEU A 91 -0.44 -21.46 18.62
N VAL A 92 -0.57 -20.90 19.82
CA VAL A 92 -1.89 -20.68 20.44
C VAL A 92 -2.21 -19.19 20.45
N ARG A 93 -3.27 -18.79 19.73
CA ARG A 93 -3.71 -17.39 19.72
C ARG A 93 -4.35 -17.01 21.05
N LEU A 94 -3.76 -16.02 21.73
CA LEU A 94 -4.23 -15.44 22.97
C LEU A 94 -5.16 -14.25 22.65
N GLY A 95 -6.45 -14.53 22.45
CA GLY A 95 -7.49 -13.52 22.24
C GLY A 95 -7.84 -13.22 20.77
N ARG A 96 -8.56 -12.11 20.56
CA ARG A 96 -9.04 -11.69 19.23
C ARG A 96 -7.93 -10.97 18.46
N LEU A 97 -7.94 -11.15 17.14
CA LEU A 97 -7.14 -10.33 16.23
C LEU A 97 -7.62 -8.88 16.31
N LYS A 98 -6.67 -7.95 16.46
CA LYS A 98 -6.90 -6.52 16.40
C LYS A 98 -6.47 -6.00 15.03
N ARG A 99 -7.29 -5.14 14.43
CA ARG A 99 -6.90 -4.47 13.19
C ARG A 99 -6.07 -3.24 13.53
N ARG A 100 -4.84 -3.17 13.01
CA ARG A 100 -3.97 -1.97 13.06
C ARG A 100 -3.60 -1.60 11.63
N GLY A 101 -4.24 -0.56 11.09
CA GLY A 101 -4.17 -0.28 9.65
C GLY A 101 -4.72 -1.46 8.84
N ARG A 102 -3.91 -1.99 7.92
CA ARG A 102 -4.21 -3.23 7.18
C ARG A 102 -3.84 -4.52 7.92
N ALA A 103 -2.97 -4.43 8.93
CA ALA A 103 -2.49 -5.58 9.66
C ALA A 103 -3.57 -6.20 10.56
N LEU A 104 -3.65 -7.52 10.55
CA LEU A 104 -4.34 -8.32 11.55
C LEU A 104 -3.32 -8.77 12.59
N VAL A 105 -3.38 -8.18 13.76
CA VAL A 105 -2.41 -8.36 14.84
C VAL A 105 -2.98 -9.26 15.92
N GLY A 106 -2.27 -10.34 16.24
CA GLY A 106 -2.63 -11.26 17.31
C GLY A 106 -1.49 -11.48 18.28
N LEU A 107 -1.82 -11.75 19.54
CA LEU A 107 -0.87 -12.26 20.53
C LEU A 107 -0.88 -13.79 20.46
N TYR A 108 0.28 -14.41 20.41
CA TYR A 108 0.44 -15.86 20.30
C TYR A 108 1.38 -16.38 21.38
N ARG A 109 1.01 -17.52 21.98
CA ARG A 109 1.89 -18.30 22.85
C ARG A 109 2.69 -19.28 22.00
N LEU A 110 4.00 -19.28 22.22
CA LEU A 110 4.93 -20.21 21.59
C LEU A 110 4.73 -21.62 22.15
N PRO A 111 4.86 -22.67 21.32
CA PRO A 111 4.87 -24.04 21.82
C PRO A 111 6.11 -24.31 22.70
N PRO A 112 6.05 -25.30 23.60
CA PRO A 112 7.20 -25.70 24.40
C PRO A 112 8.42 -26.02 23.54
N GLY A 113 9.59 -25.46 23.88
CA GLY A 113 10.83 -25.65 23.14
C GLY A 113 11.05 -24.68 21.98
N GLU A 114 10.02 -23.95 21.52
CA GLU A 114 10.17 -22.92 20.50
C GLU A 114 10.56 -21.58 21.15
N SER A 115 11.61 -20.93 20.61
CA SER A 115 12.04 -19.60 21.03
C SER A 115 11.58 -18.53 20.04
N PHE A 116 11.57 -17.26 20.46
CA PHE A 116 11.31 -16.14 19.55
C PHE A 116 12.28 -16.11 18.37
N ALA A 117 13.57 -16.39 18.61
CA ALA A 117 14.59 -16.41 17.57
C ALA A 117 14.29 -17.49 16.51
N SER A 118 13.95 -18.72 16.95
CA SER A 118 13.62 -19.81 16.03
C SER A 118 12.35 -19.53 15.22
N LEU A 119 11.32 -18.94 15.85
CA LEU A 119 10.11 -18.58 15.13
C LEU A 119 10.37 -17.45 14.11
N ARG A 120 11.23 -16.49 14.45
CA ARG A 120 11.60 -15.38 13.56
C ARG A 120 12.36 -15.85 12.32
N GLU A 121 13.17 -16.91 12.42
CA GLU A 121 13.82 -17.53 11.26
C GLU A 121 12.80 -18.12 10.27
N LYS A 122 11.65 -18.59 10.77
CA LYS A 122 10.54 -19.15 9.97
C LYS A 122 9.61 -18.09 9.37
N GLU A 123 9.85 -16.79 9.61
CA GLU A 123 8.94 -15.70 9.20
C GLU A 123 8.66 -15.70 7.70
N ARG A 124 9.69 -15.89 6.86
CA ARG A 124 9.54 -15.94 5.39
C ARG A 124 8.76 -17.16 4.90
N GLU A 125 9.00 -18.32 5.50
CA GLU A 125 8.28 -19.55 5.17
C GLU A 125 6.81 -19.47 5.59
N LEU A 126 6.54 -18.91 6.76
CA LEU A 126 5.18 -18.63 7.26
C LEU A 126 4.44 -17.66 6.33
N ALA A 127 5.11 -16.58 5.90
CA ALA A 127 4.55 -15.63 4.95
C ALA A 127 4.19 -16.31 3.63
N SER A 128 5.10 -17.15 3.11
CA SER A 128 4.86 -17.92 1.88
C SER A 128 3.69 -18.90 2.02
N ALA A 129 3.62 -19.65 3.13
CA ALA A 129 2.54 -20.60 3.38
C ALA A 129 1.16 -19.92 3.54
N LEU A 130 1.13 -18.68 4.04
CA LEU A 130 -0.09 -17.90 4.21
C LEU A 130 -0.48 -17.11 2.95
N GLY A 131 0.46 -16.84 2.04
CA GLY A 131 0.25 -15.86 0.96
C GLY A 131 0.05 -14.43 1.49
N GLU A 132 0.56 -14.15 2.68
CA GLU A 132 0.45 -12.86 3.39
C GLU A 132 1.85 -12.47 3.89
N GLU A 133 2.15 -11.18 4.00
CA GLU A 133 3.37 -10.77 4.71
C GLU A 133 3.16 -10.95 6.22
N VAL A 134 4.20 -11.39 6.91
CA VAL A 134 4.15 -11.69 8.35
C VAL A 134 5.28 -10.96 9.04
N GLN A 135 4.98 -10.31 10.16
CA GLN A 135 5.98 -9.67 11.02
C GLN A 135 5.82 -10.17 12.45
N ILE A 136 6.92 -10.68 13.02
CA ILE A 136 6.93 -11.26 14.37
C ILE A 136 7.68 -10.34 15.33
N THR A 137 6.98 -9.87 16.37
CA THR A 137 7.54 -8.95 17.37
C THR A 137 7.56 -9.61 18.74
N GLN A 138 8.70 -9.50 19.43
CA GLN A 138 8.83 -9.98 20.81
C GLN A 138 7.98 -9.12 21.76
N THR A 139 7.28 -9.77 22.70
CA THR A 139 6.53 -9.05 23.74
C THR A 139 7.26 -9.07 25.07
N ALA A 140 6.80 -8.25 26.01
CA ALA A 140 7.27 -8.29 27.40
C ALA A 140 6.85 -9.58 28.14
N TRP A 141 5.92 -10.36 27.59
CA TRP A 141 5.35 -11.55 28.23
C TRP A 141 6.18 -12.77 27.81
N PRO A 142 6.86 -13.47 28.75
CA PRO A 142 7.69 -14.62 28.41
C PRO A 142 6.91 -15.70 27.65
N GLY A 143 7.53 -16.25 26.59
CA GLY A 143 6.91 -17.27 25.74
C GLY A 143 5.75 -16.76 24.88
N CYS A 144 5.52 -15.45 24.81
CA CYS A 144 4.48 -14.85 23.97
C CYS A 144 5.08 -13.86 22.96
N VAL A 145 4.51 -13.87 21.75
CA VAL A 145 4.92 -13.03 20.61
C VAL A 145 3.70 -12.32 20.03
N GLU A 146 3.88 -11.11 19.53
CA GLU A 146 2.87 -10.42 18.72
C GLU A 146 3.17 -10.73 17.25
N ILE A 147 2.18 -11.26 16.53
CA ILE A 147 2.32 -11.57 15.10
C ILE A 147 1.33 -10.71 14.33
N ALA A 148 1.87 -9.87 13.45
CA ALA A 148 1.11 -9.08 12.51
C ALA A 148 1.09 -9.80 11.16
N ARG A 149 -0.12 -10.05 10.64
CA ARG A 149 -0.33 -10.57 9.30
C ARG A 149 -0.87 -9.47 8.41
N PHE A 150 -0.26 -9.28 7.25
CA PHE A 150 -0.67 -8.27 6.30
C PHE A 150 -1.28 -8.93 5.07
N PRO A 151 -2.61 -8.80 4.88
CA PRO A 151 -3.29 -9.35 3.73
C PRO A 151 -2.71 -8.77 2.44
N ALA A 152 -2.71 -9.59 1.38
CA ALA A 152 -2.31 -9.17 0.05
C ALA A 152 -2.93 -7.82 -0.35
N LEU A 153 -2.16 -7.02 -1.09
CA LEU A 153 -2.62 -5.75 -1.59
C LEU A 153 -3.90 -5.92 -2.40
N PRO A 154 -4.87 -5.02 -2.23
CA PRO A 154 -6.13 -5.10 -2.94
C PRO A 154 -5.86 -4.92 -4.44
N ARG A 155 -6.76 -5.42 -5.28
CA ARG A 155 -6.67 -5.17 -6.72
C ARG A 155 -7.08 -3.73 -7.10
N THR A 156 -7.84 -3.07 -6.22
CA THR A 156 -8.37 -1.73 -6.43
C THR A 156 -8.52 -1.01 -5.10
N VAL A 157 -8.18 0.27 -5.08
CA VAL A 157 -8.43 1.21 -3.98
C VAL A 157 -8.99 2.50 -4.55
N SER A 158 -9.86 3.19 -3.80
CA SER A 158 -10.46 4.45 -4.25
C SER A 158 -9.68 5.65 -3.73
N LEU A 159 -9.50 6.68 -4.54
CA LEU A 159 -8.93 7.94 -4.06
C LEU A 159 -9.75 8.53 -2.91
N ARG A 160 -11.08 8.38 -2.95
CA ARG A 160 -11.99 8.88 -1.91
C ARG A 160 -11.67 8.32 -0.51
N ASP A 161 -11.15 7.10 -0.44
CA ASP A 161 -10.84 6.42 0.83
C ASP A 161 -9.62 7.04 1.52
N VAL A 162 -8.66 7.57 0.73
CA VAL A 162 -7.42 8.15 1.26
C VAL A 162 -7.49 9.66 1.48
N LEU A 163 -8.40 10.39 0.81
CA LEU A 163 -8.53 11.85 0.94
C LEU A 163 -8.57 12.37 2.39
N PRO A 164 -9.25 11.72 3.37
CA PRO A 164 -9.20 12.17 4.77
C PRO A 164 -7.80 12.15 5.36
N VAL A 165 -7.00 11.14 5.03
CA VAL A 165 -5.60 11.00 5.47
C VAL A 165 -4.74 12.08 4.79
N ILE A 166 -4.93 12.28 3.48
CA ILE A 166 -4.19 13.29 2.71
C ILE A 166 -4.43 14.70 3.25
N ARG A 167 -5.68 15.04 3.63
CA ARG A 167 -6.02 16.36 4.21
C ARG A 167 -5.36 16.62 5.57
N GLN A 168 -5.02 15.56 6.30
CA GLN A 168 -4.39 15.62 7.62
C GLN A 168 -2.88 15.43 7.56
N ALA A 169 -2.31 15.22 6.37
CA ALA A 169 -0.87 15.06 6.20
C ALA A 169 -0.14 16.36 6.59
N ASN A 170 0.82 16.25 7.51
CA ASN A 170 1.59 17.40 8.00
C ASN A 170 2.62 17.91 6.98
N GLU A 171 3.06 17.05 6.06
CA GLU A 171 4.08 17.35 5.06
C GLU A 171 3.51 17.26 3.64
N PHE A 172 3.91 18.20 2.79
CA PHE A 172 3.56 18.17 1.38
C PHE A 172 4.27 16.99 0.70
N SER A 173 3.49 16.00 0.26
CA SER A 173 3.97 14.66 -0.07
C SER A 173 3.36 14.12 -1.37
N TRP A 174 4.13 13.28 -2.07
CA TRP A 174 3.62 12.44 -3.15
C TRP A 174 2.71 11.36 -2.57
N CYS A 175 1.49 11.23 -3.08
CA CYS A 175 0.62 10.11 -2.74
C CYS A 175 0.90 8.94 -3.71
N LEU A 176 1.69 7.97 -3.26
CA LEU A 176 2.22 6.89 -4.10
C LEU A 176 1.41 5.59 -4.05
N GLY A 177 0.23 5.62 -3.41
CA GLY A 177 -0.71 4.49 -3.39
C GLY A 177 -0.91 3.88 -2.01
N GLU A 178 -1.64 2.77 -1.98
CA GLU A 178 -1.87 1.96 -0.78
C GLU A 178 -0.80 0.86 -0.72
N GLY A 179 0.09 0.95 0.26
CA GLY A 179 1.08 -0.06 0.60
C GLY A 179 0.54 -1.09 1.59
N VAL A 180 1.43 -1.93 2.10
CA VAL A 180 1.07 -3.02 3.00
C VAL A 180 0.66 -2.50 4.38
N GLN A 181 1.30 -1.41 4.82
CA GLN A 181 1.04 -0.78 6.12
C GLN A 181 -0.01 0.35 6.06
N GLY A 182 -0.39 0.79 4.86
CA GLY A 182 -1.34 1.88 4.63
C GLY A 182 -0.90 2.80 3.48
N PRO A 183 -1.41 4.04 3.42
CA PRO A 183 -1.03 4.99 2.38
C PRO A 183 0.47 5.31 2.39
N VAL A 184 1.13 5.17 1.25
CA VAL A 184 2.55 5.53 1.08
C VAL A 184 2.63 7.00 0.65
N LEU A 185 3.07 7.85 1.59
CA LEU A 185 3.27 9.28 1.39
C LEU A 185 4.77 9.59 1.42
N ALA A 186 5.29 10.16 0.34
CA ALA A 186 6.70 10.51 0.22
C ALA A 186 6.89 12.03 0.28
N PRO A 187 7.48 12.61 1.35
CA PRO A 187 7.62 14.05 1.49
C PRO A 187 8.48 14.66 0.38
N LEU A 188 7.99 15.73 -0.27
CA LEU A 188 8.70 16.38 -1.39
C LEU A 188 10.03 16.99 -0.97
N ARG A 189 10.20 17.36 0.30
CA ARG A 189 11.49 17.87 0.80
C ARG A 189 12.57 16.80 0.90
N GLN A 190 12.16 15.56 1.12
CA GLN A 190 13.06 14.41 1.16
C GLN A 190 13.25 13.81 -0.23
N TYR A 191 12.16 13.72 -0.99
CA TYR A 191 12.10 13.15 -2.32
C TYR A 191 11.64 14.24 -3.31
N PRO A 192 12.53 15.12 -3.79
CA PRO A 192 12.15 16.34 -4.53
C PRO A 192 11.59 16.10 -5.92
N HIS A 193 11.96 14.98 -6.55
CA HIS A 193 11.56 14.62 -7.89
C HIS A 193 11.12 13.17 -7.92
N LEU A 194 10.15 12.85 -8.78
CA LEU A 194 9.55 11.53 -8.90
C LEU A 194 9.68 11.01 -10.32
N LEU A 195 10.27 9.82 -10.49
CA LEU A 195 10.26 9.10 -11.76
C LEU A 195 9.07 8.13 -11.80
N VAL A 196 8.25 8.18 -12.84
CA VAL A 196 7.11 7.29 -13.04
C VAL A 196 7.30 6.48 -14.32
N ALA A 197 7.54 5.17 -14.20
CA ALA A 197 7.88 4.33 -15.36
C ALA A 197 7.03 3.07 -15.43
N GLY A 198 6.97 2.44 -16.61
CA GLY A 198 6.30 1.14 -16.80
C GLY A 198 5.80 0.95 -18.23
N ALA A 199 5.18 -0.18 -18.54
CA ALA A 199 4.54 -0.41 -19.84
C ALA A 199 3.20 0.33 -20.00
N THR A 200 2.69 0.44 -21.22
CA THR A 200 1.34 0.98 -21.50
C THR A 200 0.27 0.15 -20.78
N GLY A 201 -0.80 0.80 -20.31
CA GLY A 201 -1.88 0.13 -19.58
C GLY A 201 -1.59 -0.19 -18.10
N GLY A 202 -0.37 0.07 -17.61
CA GLY A 202 -0.01 -0.21 -16.21
C GLY A 202 -0.70 0.69 -15.16
N GLY A 203 -1.25 1.84 -15.56
CA GLY A 203 -1.94 2.78 -14.66
C GLY A 203 -1.24 4.11 -14.41
N LYS A 204 -0.16 4.43 -15.15
CA LYS A 204 0.60 5.68 -15.03
C LYS A 204 -0.26 6.94 -15.13
N THR A 205 -1.06 7.07 -16.18
CA THR A 205 -1.95 8.23 -16.38
C THR A 205 -2.92 8.41 -15.21
N ASN A 206 -3.48 7.31 -14.69
CA ASN A 206 -4.30 7.36 -13.47
C ASN A 206 -3.49 7.81 -12.24
N ALA A 207 -2.26 7.32 -12.08
CA ALA A 207 -1.39 7.72 -10.98
C ALA A 207 -1.00 9.20 -11.03
N LEU A 208 -0.69 9.74 -12.21
CA LEU A 208 -0.42 11.17 -12.38
C LEU A 208 -1.63 12.03 -12.00
N LYS A 209 -2.85 11.58 -12.32
CA LYS A 209 -4.08 12.26 -11.89
C LYS A 209 -4.27 12.24 -10.37
N VAL A 210 -4.03 11.09 -9.73
CA VAL A 210 -4.05 10.96 -8.27
C VAL A 210 -3.02 11.89 -7.62
N ILE A 211 -1.79 11.91 -8.13
CA ILE A 211 -0.73 12.78 -7.62
C ILE A 211 -1.16 14.24 -7.77
N ALA A 212 -1.59 14.67 -8.94
CA ALA A 212 -2.03 16.05 -9.17
C ALA A 212 -3.18 16.48 -8.23
N GLU A 213 -4.22 15.65 -8.10
CA GLU A 213 -5.36 15.96 -7.21
C GLU A 213 -4.94 15.99 -5.73
N THR A 214 -4.16 15.00 -5.29
CA THR A 214 -3.72 14.95 -3.88
C THR A 214 -2.78 16.09 -3.52
N LEU A 215 -1.96 16.59 -4.45
CA LEU A 215 -1.15 17.79 -4.23
C LEU A 215 -2.04 19.02 -4.01
N LYS A 216 -3.06 19.23 -4.86
CA LYS A 216 -3.99 20.37 -4.69
C LYS A 216 -4.87 20.23 -3.44
N VAL A 217 -5.20 19.01 -3.02
CA VAL A 217 -5.91 18.77 -1.75
C VAL A 217 -5.05 19.12 -0.54
N GLN A 218 -3.75 18.79 -0.57
CA GLN A 218 -2.81 19.14 0.50
C GLN A 218 -2.51 20.64 0.55
N ARG A 219 -2.29 21.24 -0.62
CA ARG A 219 -1.86 22.63 -0.79
C ARG A 219 -2.57 23.26 -1.99
N PRO A 220 -3.74 23.87 -1.79
CA PRO A 220 -4.48 24.55 -2.86
C PRO A 220 -3.70 25.68 -3.52
N ASP A 221 -2.77 26.31 -2.78
CA ASP A 221 -1.89 27.39 -3.21
C ASP A 221 -0.67 26.92 -4.00
N ALA A 222 -0.35 25.62 -3.99
CA ALA A 222 0.74 25.08 -4.80
C ALA A 222 0.38 25.14 -6.29
N THR A 223 1.35 25.54 -7.10
CA THR A 223 1.22 25.52 -8.56
C THR A 223 1.45 24.09 -9.05
N VAL A 224 0.48 23.53 -9.76
CA VAL A 224 0.57 22.19 -10.36
C VAL A 224 0.30 22.32 -11.85
N VAL A 225 1.29 21.96 -12.67
CA VAL A 225 1.18 21.97 -14.14
C VAL A 225 1.39 20.57 -14.68
N ILE A 226 0.57 20.17 -15.65
CA ILE A 226 0.71 18.89 -16.35
C ILE A 226 1.08 19.16 -17.80
N ALA A 227 2.11 18.50 -18.31
CA ALA A 227 2.47 18.48 -19.73
C ALA A 227 2.08 17.13 -20.34
N ASP A 228 1.07 17.14 -21.20
CA ASP A 228 0.58 16.00 -21.98
C ASP A 228 0.97 16.18 -23.45
N LEU A 229 2.18 15.72 -23.79
CA LEU A 229 2.72 15.88 -25.15
C LEU A 229 2.21 14.82 -26.13
N LYS A 230 1.44 13.82 -25.67
CA LYS A 230 0.92 12.76 -26.54
C LYS A 230 -0.29 13.19 -27.37
N GLY A 231 -0.89 14.32 -27.04
CA GLY A 231 -2.18 14.72 -27.58
C GLY A 231 -3.26 13.79 -27.05
N GLY A 232 -4.06 14.28 -26.11
CA GLY A 232 -5.10 13.49 -25.48
C GLY A 232 -6.12 14.34 -24.74
N TYR A 233 -7.18 13.68 -24.29
CA TYR A 233 -8.15 14.26 -23.36
C TYR A 233 -8.01 13.66 -21.95
N ASP A 234 -6.93 12.92 -21.70
CA ASP A 234 -6.74 12.20 -20.45
C ASP A 234 -6.78 13.14 -19.25
N TYR A 235 -6.17 14.32 -19.38
CA TYR A 235 -6.10 15.31 -18.30
C TYR A 235 -7.20 16.38 -18.38
N LYS A 236 -8.10 16.34 -19.37
CA LYS A 236 -9.25 17.26 -19.46
C LYS A 236 -10.06 17.33 -18.15
N PRO A 237 -10.33 16.23 -17.44
CA PRO A 237 -11.08 16.26 -16.18
C PRO A 237 -10.38 16.99 -15.02
N LEU A 238 -9.10 17.36 -15.17
CA LEU A 238 -8.30 18.09 -14.18
C LEU A 238 -8.17 19.58 -14.47
N LEU A 239 -8.75 20.12 -15.55
CA LEU A 239 -8.65 21.55 -15.90
C LEU A 239 -9.12 22.50 -14.78
N ASP A 240 -10.10 22.07 -13.98
CA ASP A 240 -10.59 22.84 -12.81
C ASP A 240 -9.83 22.54 -11.52
N THR A 241 -8.82 21.67 -11.57
CA THR A 241 -8.05 21.21 -10.41
C THR A 241 -6.61 21.72 -10.48
N VAL A 242 -5.94 21.56 -11.62
CA VAL A 242 -4.55 21.99 -11.82
C VAL A 242 -4.49 23.39 -12.43
N ASP A 243 -3.34 24.04 -12.32
CA ASP A 243 -3.14 25.41 -12.78
C ASP A 243 -3.03 25.51 -14.31
N GLU A 244 -2.44 24.49 -14.95
CA GLU A 244 -2.38 24.41 -16.41
C GLU A 244 -2.21 22.97 -16.92
N VAL A 245 -2.79 22.67 -18.08
CA VAL A 245 -2.49 21.47 -18.88
C VAL A 245 -1.86 21.89 -20.21
N ILE A 246 -0.54 21.75 -20.30
CA ILE A 246 0.27 22.01 -21.49
C ILE A 246 0.13 20.84 -22.46
N ARG A 247 -0.08 21.11 -23.74
CA ARG A 247 -0.36 20.06 -24.75
C ARG A 247 0.61 20.03 -25.93
N ASP A 248 1.57 20.93 -25.96
CA ASP A 248 2.51 21.07 -27.07
C ASP A 248 3.91 21.46 -26.57
N LEU A 249 4.90 21.16 -27.41
CA LEU A 249 6.31 21.35 -27.09
C LEU A 249 6.70 22.83 -26.94
N PRO A 250 6.26 23.77 -27.81
CA PRO A 250 6.56 25.19 -27.63
C PRO A 250 6.07 25.76 -26.30
N ARG A 251 4.85 25.42 -25.87
CA ARG A 251 4.33 25.86 -24.57
C ARG A 251 5.10 25.24 -23.40
N LEU A 252 5.47 23.96 -23.50
CA LEU A 252 6.33 23.32 -22.50
C LEU A 252 7.70 24.02 -22.41
N HIS A 253 8.30 24.37 -23.55
CA HIS A 253 9.56 25.10 -23.58
C HIS A 253 9.46 26.45 -22.85
N ALA A 254 8.42 27.24 -23.14
CA ALA A 254 8.18 28.51 -22.46
C ALA A 254 7.92 28.36 -20.95
N TRP A 255 7.20 27.31 -20.54
CA TRP A 255 6.99 26.99 -19.13
C TRP A 255 8.30 26.64 -18.43
N MET A 256 9.14 25.80 -19.04
CA MET A 256 10.44 25.42 -18.48
C MET A 256 11.38 26.63 -18.36
N GLN A 257 11.34 27.57 -19.30
CA GLN A 257 12.07 28.84 -19.20
C GLN A 257 11.60 29.64 -17.98
N THR A 258 10.28 29.71 -17.76
CA THR A 258 9.69 30.37 -16.59
C THR A 258 10.15 29.72 -15.28
N LEU A 259 10.22 28.38 -15.24
CA LEU A 259 10.73 27.66 -14.06
C LEU A 259 12.20 27.96 -13.77
N VAL A 260 13.05 28.06 -14.79
CA VAL A 260 14.48 28.38 -14.60
C VAL A 260 14.68 29.83 -14.19
N THR A 261 13.88 30.77 -14.70
CA THR A 261 13.86 32.15 -14.21
C THR A 261 13.44 32.19 -12.74
N THR A 262 12.34 31.51 -12.40
CA THR A 262 11.85 31.39 -11.01
C THR A 262 12.90 30.75 -10.10
N LEU A 263 13.64 29.75 -10.59
CA LEU A 263 14.74 29.13 -9.87
C LEU A 263 15.79 30.18 -9.50
N SER A 264 16.22 30.99 -10.47
CA SER A 264 17.26 32.01 -10.29
C SER A 264 16.81 33.12 -9.32
N GLU A 265 15.56 33.55 -9.43
CA GLU A 265 14.96 34.53 -8.51
C GLU A 265 14.89 33.99 -7.08
N ARG A 266 14.47 32.73 -6.90
CA ARG A 266 14.41 32.08 -5.59
C ARG A 266 15.80 31.80 -5.00
N GLU A 267 16.80 31.49 -5.84
CA GLU A 267 18.20 31.38 -5.39
C GLU A 267 18.67 32.70 -4.78
N GLN A 268 18.42 33.82 -5.47
CA GLN A 268 18.78 35.16 -4.99
C GLN A 268 18.02 35.53 -3.71
N GLU A 269 16.70 35.31 -3.67
CA GLU A 269 15.89 35.61 -2.50
C GLU A 269 16.34 34.77 -1.28
N ALA A 270 16.64 33.49 -1.48
CA ALA A 270 17.10 32.61 -0.42
C ALA A 270 18.45 33.06 0.15
N TRP A 271 19.34 33.56 -0.71
CA TRP A 271 20.63 34.12 -0.31
C TRP A 271 20.46 35.40 0.53
N GLU A 272 19.57 36.30 0.12
CA GLU A 272 19.33 37.57 0.81
C GLU A 272 18.61 37.39 2.16
N ARG A 273 17.61 36.50 2.20
CA ARG A 273 16.71 36.34 3.36
C ARG A 273 17.08 35.18 4.28
N GLY A 274 18.00 34.31 3.85
CA GLY A 274 18.40 33.11 4.60
C GLY A 274 17.28 32.08 4.78
N THR A 275 16.29 32.05 3.89
CA THR A 275 15.13 31.13 3.97
C THR A 275 14.81 30.48 2.63
N THR A 276 14.38 29.23 2.69
CA THR A 276 14.02 28.39 1.53
C THR A 276 12.53 28.04 1.53
N ARG A 277 11.71 28.87 2.18
CA ARG A 277 10.26 28.65 2.31
C ARG A 277 9.52 29.28 1.14
N PHE A 278 9.54 28.61 0.00
CA PHE A 278 8.77 29.00 -1.18
C PHE A 278 7.49 28.19 -1.32
N THR A 279 6.48 28.78 -1.95
CA THR A 279 5.29 28.04 -2.40
C THR A 279 5.72 26.99 -3.43
N PRO A 280 5.39 25.71 -3.23
CA PRO A 280 5.80 24.65 -4.14
C PRO A 280 5.24 24.85 -5.55
N CYS A 281 6.08 24.59 -6.55
CA CYS A 281 5.68 24.48 -7.95
C CYS A 281 6.04 23.07 -8.44
N VAL A 282 5.05 22.34 -8.93
CA VAL A 282 5.17 20.95 -9.36
C VAL A 282 4.80 20.85 -10.83
N THR A 283 5.73 20.34 -11.65
CA THR A 283 5.46 20.06 -13.07
C THR A 283 5.49 18.56 -13.33
N LEU A 284 4.38 18.01 -13.82
CA LEU A 284 4.24 16.62 -14.20
C LEU A 284 4.37 16.53 -15.72
N ILE A 285 5.40 15.84 -16.21
CA ILE A 285 5.62 15.64 -17.65
C ILE A 285 5.24 14.20 -18.01
N ASP A 286 4.10 14.04 -18.68
CA ASP A 286 3.68 12.75 -19.23
C ASP A 286 4.38 12.47 -20.57
N GLU A 287 4.73 11.20 -20.78
CA GLU A 287 5.60 10.72 -21.83
C GLU A 287 6.80 11.63 -22.15
N PHE A 288 7.75 11.65 -21.22
CA PHE A 288 9.03 12.33 -21.41
C PHE A 288 9.82 11.82 -22.64
N ALA A 289 9.55 10.58 -23.08
CA ALA A 289 10.12 10.02 -24.31
C ALA A 289 9.81 10.89 -25.55
N THR A 290 8.71 11.64 -25.55
CA THR A 290 8.38 12.58 -26.63
C THR A 290 9.40 13.71 -26.72
N VAL A 291 9.91 14.19 -25.58
CA VAL A 291 10.96 15.22 -25.54
C VAL A 291 12.28 14.64 -26.02
N THR A 292 12.71 13.50 -25.46
CA THR A 292 14.00 12.88 -25.83
C THR A 292 14.02 12.44 -27.30
N SER A 293 12.93 11.86 -27.80
CA SER A 293 12.81 11.47 -29.21
C SER A 293 12.86 12.68 -30.14
N THR A 294 12.18 13.77 -29.78
CA THR A 294 12.21 15.01 -30.57
C THR A 294 13.60 15.63 -30.60
N ALA A 295 14.32 15.63 -29.46
CA ALA A 295 15.69 16.17 -29.37
C ALA A 295 16.69 15.44 -30.30
N ASN A 296 16.44 14.16 -30.58
CA ASN A 296 17.25 13.32 -31.46
C ASN A 296 16.78 13.32 -32.93
N SER A 297 15.63 13.94 -33.24
CA SER A 297 15.10 14.01 -34.58
C SER A 297 15.91 14.95 -35.48
N LYS A 298 16.11 14.55 -36.74
CA LYS A 298 16.72 15.39 -37.79
C LYS A 298 15.68 16.02 -38.72
N ALA A 299 14.40 15.68 -38.58
CA ALA A 299 13.34 16.10 -39.48
C ALA A 299 12.91 17.56 -39.23
N ASP A 300 12.88 17.97 -37.97
CA ASP A 300 12.51 19.32 -37.55
C ASP A 300 13.60 19.87 -36.62
N LYS A 301 14.46 20.72 -37.18
CA LYS A 301 15.60 21.28 -36.45
C LYS A 301 15.14 22.23 -35.34
N GLU A 302 14.07 22.97 -35.54
CA GLU A 302 13.58 23.94 -34.55
C GLU A 302 12.99 23.22 -33.35
N ALA A 303 12.13 22.22 -33.59
CA ALA A 303 11.60 21.37 -32.53
C ALA A 303 12.70 20.61 -31.77
N ALA A 304 13.72 20.11 -32.49
CA ALA A 304 14.85 19.42 -31.87
C ALA A 304 15.65 20.34 -30.93
N GLU A 305 15.92 21.59 -31.33
CA GLU A 305 16.62 22.55 -30.46
C GLU A 305 15.77 22.94 -29.24
N MET A 306 14.46 23.14 -29.40
CA MET A 306 13.56 23.35 -28.26
C MET A 306 13.55 22.16 -27.29
N ALA A 307 13.51 20.94 -27.81
CA ALA A 307 13.54 19.73 -26.98
C ALA A 307 14.87 19.60 -26.22
N LYS A 308 16.03 19.88 -26.87
CA LYS A 308 17.34 19.90 -26.19
C LYS A 308 17.39 20.95 -25.09
N ALA A 309 16.83 22.14 -25.33
CA ALA A 309 16.72 23.18 -24.31
C ALA A 309 15.86 22.71 -23.12
N ILE A 310 14.72 22.05 -23.37
CA ILE A 310 13.90 21.44 -22.32
C ILE A 310 14.73 20.43 -21.50
N LEU A 311 15.48 19.52 -22.14
CA LEU A 311 16.31 18.54 -21.43
C LEU A 311 17.36 19.21 -20.54
N ALA A 312 18.00 20.28 -21.01
CA ALA A 312 18.97 21.05 -20.22
C ALA A 312 18.31 21.74 -19.01
N MET A 313 17.14 22.33 -19.20
CA MET A 313 16.37 22.96 -18.12
C MET A 313 15.88 21.93 -17.10
N VAL A 314 15.37 20.78 -17.54
CA VAL A 314 14.98 19.67 -16.66
C VAL A 314 16.16 19.25 -15.77
N ASN A 315 17.34 19.00 -16.36
CA ASN A 315 18.53 18.64 -15.57
C ASN A 315 18.91 19.72 -14.54
N THR A 316 18.78 21.00 -14.92
CA THR A 316 19.04 22.13 -14.00
C THR A 316 18.07 22.10 -12.81
N ILE A 317 16.78 21.91 -13.07
CA ILE A 317 15.76 21.84 -12.01
C ILE A 317 15.96 20.58 -11.15
N LEU A 318 16.29 19.43 -11.73
CA LEU A 318 16.55 18.19 -10.96
C LEU A 318 17.71 18.36 -9.97
N GLN A 319 18.74 19.12 -10.33
CA GLN A 319 19.92 19.33 -9.49
C GLN A 319 19.71 20.38 -8.41
N LYS A 320 18.93 21.43 -8.68
CA LYS A 320 18.85 22.64 -7.84
C LYS A 320 17.47 22.93 -7.26
N GLY A 321 16.41 22.31 -7.78
CA GLY A 321 15.02 22.66 -7.48
C GLY A 321 14.56 22.34 -6.05
N ARG A 322 15.17 21.32 -5.41
CA ARG A 322 14.79 20.81 -4.08
C ARG A 322 14.64 21.90 -3.02
N SER A 323 15.66 22.73 -2.83
CA SER A 323 15.68 23.79 -1.81
C SER A 323 14.83 25.00 -2.19
N LEU A 324 14.40 25.09 -3.45
CA LEU A 324 13.70 26.24 -3.99
C LEU A 324 12.22 25.94 -4.23
N GLY A 325 11.73 24.77 -3.77
CA GLY A 325 10.35 24.36 -3.91
C GLY A 325 9.93 24.12 -5.36
N LEU A 326 10.86 23.73 -6.24
CA LEU A 326 10.60 23.38 -7.63
C LEU A 326 10.75 21.86 -7.79
N HIS A 327 9.66 21.20 -8.16
CA HIS A 327 9.56 19.74 -8.18
C HIS A 327 9.13 19.26 -9.55
N LEU A 328 9.66 18.11 -9.96
CA LEU A 328 9.38 17.50 -11.26
C LEU A 328 8.90 16.07 -11.08
N VAL A 329 7.85 15.71 -11.79
CA VAL A 329 7.45 14.33 -12.02
C VAL A 329 7.73 14.02 -13.48
N ILE A 330 8.62 13.07 -13.74
CA ILE A 330 8.95 12.62 -15.10
C ILE A 330 8.30 11.27 -15.31
N ALA A 331 7.38 11.17 -16.26
CA ALA A 331 6.70 9.92 -16.57
C ALA A 331 7.03 9.40 -17.97
N THR A 332 7.19 8.09 -18.12
CA THR A 332 7.45 7.48 -19.43
C THR A 332 6.85 6.08 -19.56
N GLN A 333 6.40 5.74 -20.76
CA GLN A 333 6.01 4.37 -21.14
C GLN A 333 7.18 3.58 -21.74
N ARG A 334 8.29 4.25 -22.02
CA ARG A 334 9.53 3.70 -22.57
C ARG A 334 10.64 3.77 -21.50
N PRO A 335 10.71 2.78 -20.59
CA PRO A 335 11.79 2.69 -19.61
C PRO A 335 13.08 2.16 -20.26
N ASP A 336 13.66 2.95 -21.16
CA ASP A 336 14.95 2.68 -21.80
C ASP A 336 16.00 3.74 -21.43
N ALA A 337 17.27 3.43 -21.69
CA ALA A 337 18.40 4.29 -21.31
C ALA A 337 18.45 5.61 -22.11
N ASP A 338 17.84 5.66 -23.29
CA ASP A 338 17.74 6.87 -24.11
C ASP A 338 16.72 7.85 -23.52
N THR A 339 15.62 7.33 -22.97
CA THR A 339 14.57 8.13 -22.34
C THR A 339 14.89 8.48 -20.88
N ILE A 340 15.53 7.55 -20.16
CA ILE A 340 15.94 7.71 -18.77
C ILE A 340 17.46 7.56 -18.68
N PRO A 341 18.24 8.57 -19.10
CA PRO A 341 19.69 8.53 -18.93
C PRO A 341 20.08 8.40 -17.46
N GLY A 342 21.24 7.79 -17.20
CA GLY A 342 21.76 7.63 -15.83
C GLY A 342 21.91 8.95 -15.08
N THR A 343 22.20 10.06 -15.78
CA THR A 343 22.26 11.41 -15.20
C THR A 343 20.92 11.92 -14.69
N LEU A 344 19.82 11.59 -15.38
CA LEU A 344 18.47 11.92 -14.96
C LEU A 344 18.10 11.05 -13.76
N ARG A 345 18.30 9.73 -13.86
CA ARG A 345 18.00 8.77 -12.78
C ARG A 345 18.78 9.07 -11.49
N ALA A 346 20.03 9.51 -11.58
CA ALA A 346 20.86 9.82 -10.43
C ALA A 346 20.35 10.99 -9.57
N ASN A 347 19.45 11.82 -10.10
CA ASN A 347 18.84 12.94 -9.38
C ASN A 347 17.39 12.65 -8.94
N MET A 348 16.94 11.39 -9.00
CA MET A 348 15.58 10.98 -8.63
C MET A 348 15.62 9.86 -7.59
N ASP A 349 15.41 10.23 -6.32
CA ASP A 349 15.43 9.30 -5.18
C ASP A 349 14.08 8.61 -4.92
N ALA A 350 13.01 9.10 -5.55
CA ALA A 350 11.69 8.47 -5.54
C ALA A 350 11.33 7.93 -6.92
N LEU A 351 11.03 6.63 -6.96
CA LEU A 351 10.64 5.91 -8.15
C LEU A 351 9.27 5.29 -7.92
N LEU A 352 8.38 5.42 -8.91
CA LEU A 352 7.11 4.71 -8.99
C LEU A 352 7.09 3.90 -10.29
N THR A 353 7.29 2.60 -10.17
CA THR A 353 7.49 1.70 -11.30
C THR A 353 6.33 0.73 -11.42
N PHE A 354 5.55 0.85 -12.49
CA PHE A 354 4.55 -0.14 -12.88
C PHE A 354 5.22 -1.30 -13.61
N HIS A 355 4.47 -2.39 -13.80
CA HIS A 355 4.92 -3.54 -14.58
C HIS A 355 5.62 -3.14 -15.89
N VAL A 356 6.80 -3.69 -16.11
CA VAL A 356 7.61 -3.55 -17.33
C VAL A 356 7.66 -4.88 -18.08
N THR A 357 7.97 -4.84 -19.38
CA THR A 357 7.93 -6.03 -20.23
C THR A 357 9.20 -6.87 -20.20
N THR A 358 10.33 -6.32 -19.71
CA THR A 358 11.62 -7.01 -19.67
C THR A 358 12.40 -6.70 -18.40
N GLN A 359 13.27 -7.62 -17.99
CA GLN A 359 14.24 -7.42 -16.89
C GLN A 359 15.15 -6.21 -17.15
N VAL A 360 15.58 -6.01 -18.40
CA VAL A 360 16.41 -4.84 -18.78
C VAL A 360 15.70 -3.53 -18.46
N GLN A 361 14.40 -3.43 -18.77
CA GLN A 361 13.60 -2.25 -18.45
C GLN A 361 13.44 -2.04 -16.93
N SER A 362 13.35 -3.13 -16.16
CA SER A 362 13.33 -3.07 -14.70
C SER A 362 14.65 -2.47 -14.20
N GLY A 363 15.78 -2.97 -14.71
CA GLY A 363 17.11 -2.49 -14.34
C GLY A 363 17.39 -1.03 -14.73
N VAL A 364 16.86 -0.55 -15.86
CA VAL A 364 16.98 0.86 -16.26
C VAL A 364 16.34 1.79 -15.21
N VAL A 365 15.18 1.42 -14.66
CA VAL A 365 14.45 2.25 -13.70
C VAL A 365 14.96 2.03 -12.28
N LEU A 366 14.95 0.79 -11.80
CA LEU A 366 15.26 0.44 -10.41
C LEU A 366 16.77 0.34 -10.15
N GLY A 367 17.58 0.06 -11.17
CA GLY A 367 19.03 -0.15 -11.06
C GLY A 367 19.43 -1.58 -11.42
N THR A 368 20.70 -1.77 -11.78
CA THR A 368 21.22 -3.07 -12.21
C THR A 368 21.01 -4.14 -11.13
N GLY A 369 20.47 -5.30 -11.53
CA GLY A 369 20.19 -6.42 -10.60
C GLY A 369 18.80 -6.41 -9.97
N HIS A 370 17.96 -5.44 -10.33
CA HIS A 370 16.57 -5.35 -9.87
C HIS A 370 15.59 -5.77 -10.97
N ASP A 371 14.97 -6.95 -10.80
CA ASP A 371 13.98 -7.53 -11.71
C ASP A 371 12.53 -7.37 -11.19
N GLU A 372 12.35 -6.78 -10.00
CA GLU A 372 11.09 -6.77 -9.27
C GLU A 372 9.96 -6.10 -10.08
N ALA A 373 10.26 -5.11 -10.91
CA ALA A 373 9.24 -4.46 -11.75
C ALA A 373 8.77 -5.35 -12.92
N PHE A 374 9.63 -6.26 -13.40
CA PHE A 374 9.25 -7.27 -14.39
C PHE A 374 8.42 -8.39 -13.74
N GLU A 375 8.73 -8.74 -12.48
CA GLU A 375 7.99 -9.75 -11.70
C GLU A 375 6.65 -9.25 -11.16
N LEU A 376 6.36 -7.94 -11.27
CA LEU A 376 5.08 -7.39 -10.83
C LEU A 376 3.91 -8.10 -11.53
N PRO A 377 2.87 -8.52 -10.80
CA PRO A 377 1.69 -9.06 -11.46
C PRO A 377 1.04 -7.98 -12.33
N PRO A 378 0.53 -8.31 -13.53
CA PRO A 378 -0.05 -7.34 -14.47
C PRO A 378 -1.46 -6.89 -14.04
N ILE A 379 -1.57 -6.40 -12.80
CA ILE A 379 -2.78 -5.86 -12.20
C ILE A 379 -2.75 -4.33 -12.44
N PRO A 380 -3.76 -3.74 -13.09
CA PRO A 380 -3.78 -2.30 -13.33
C PRO A 380 -3.65 -1.50 -12.03
N GLY A 381 -2.74 -0.53 -12.02
CA GLY A 381 -2.42 0.28 -10.84
C GLY A 381 -1.48 -0.38 -9.84
N ARG A 382 -1.07 -1.63 -10.04
CA ARG A 382 -0.04 -2.27 -9.22
C ARG A 382 1.32 -1.69 -9.59
N ALA A 383 2.07 -1.23 -8.59
CA ALA A 383 3.38 -0.64 -8.79
C ALA A 383 4.35 -1.03 -7.66
N LEU A 384 5.63 -0.75 -7.88
CA LEU A 384 6.67 -0.67 -6.87
C LEU A 384 7.00 0.78 -6.62
N VAL A 385 7.17 1.11 -5.36
CA VAL A 385 7.71 2.38 -4.91
C VAL A 385 9.13 2.13 -4.41
N SER A 386 10.10 2.88 -4.93
CA SER A 386 11.45 2.94 -4.38
C SER A 386 11.65 4.30 -3.72
N LEU A 387 11.91 4.32 -2.41
CA LEU A 387 12.21 5.52 -1.66
C LEU A 387 13.58 5.34 -1.00
N GLY A 388 14.62 6.00 -1.51
CA GLY A 388 15.97 5.86 -0.98
C GLY A 388 16.52 4.43 -1.04
N GLY A 389 16.12 3.66 -2.08
CA GLY A 389 16.53 2.27 -2.29
C GLY A 389 15.67 1.21 -1.61
N GLN A 390 14.75 1.59 -0.72
CA GLN A 390 13.79 0.65 -0.15
C GLN A 390 12.62 0.43 -1.11
N LEU A 391 12.37 -0.83 -1.48
CA LEU A 391 11.28 -1.21 -2.38
C LEU A 391 10.07 -1.65 -1.58
N GLU A 392 8.91 -1.06 -1.89
CA GLU A 392 7.61 -1.49 -1.37
C GLU A 392 6.62 -1.65 -2.53
N GLN A 393 5.82 -2.72 -2.49
CA GLN A 393 4.72 -2.88 -3.44
C GLN A 393 3.52 -2.03 -3.01
N VAL A 394 2.88 -1.36 -3.96
CA VAL A 394 1.71 -0.52 -3.72
C VAL A 394 0.61 -0.76 -4.75
N GLN A 395 -0.63 -0.50 -4.35
CA GLN A 395 -1.75 -0.39 -5.26
C GLN A 395 -2.15 1.08 -5.40
N MET A 396 -2.05 1.63 -6.61
CA MET A 396 -2.47 3.00 -6.88
C MET A 396 -3.97 3.18 -6.70
N TYR A 397 -4.34 4.28 -6.04
CA TYR A 397 -5.72 4.75 -5.94
C TYR A 397 -6.31 5.00 -7.33
N ARG A 398 -7.59 4.67 -7.51
CA ARG A 398 -8.32 5.01 -8.73
C ARG A 398 -8.81 6.44 -8.65
N TRP A 399 -8.45 7.22 -9.65
CA TRP A 399 -8.95 8.56 -9.89
C TRP A 399 -10.37 8.48 -10.45
N ASN A 400 -11.34 8.22 -9.59
CA ASN A 400 -12.76 8.30 -9.94
C ASN A 400 -13.36 9.43 -9.11
N LYS A 401 -13.72 10.55 -9.77
CA LYS A 401 -14.35 11.70 -9.13
C LYS A 401 -15.65 11.32 -8.43
#